data_AF-A0A6P7SFQ7-F1
#
_entry.id   AF-A0A6P7SFQ7-F1
#
_cell.length_a   1.000
_cell.length_b   1.000
_cell.length_c   1.000
_cell.angle_alpha   90.00
_cell.angle_beta   90.00
_cell.angle_gamma   90.00
#
_symmetry.space_group_name_H-M   'P 1'
#
loop_
_entity.id
_entity.type
_entity.pdbx_description
1 polymer ?
#
loop_
_entity_poly.entity_id
_entity_poly.type
_entity_poly.pdbx_seq_one_letter_code
_entity_poly.pdbx_strand_id
1 'polypeptide(L)'
;MCQAQSRKILTLVLIRESSRVLLGMKKRGFGKGNWNGFGGKVKVGEETIEDGAKRELLEECGLVAPCLDKIGELDFEFLGNPEIMEVHVFKTDSFEGIPAESEEMHPRWFSIERIPYHQMWPDDKYWFPLFLKGSCFKGHFLFEGFNKIISHSLKEVETFKNNEIDSIVQQIPH
;
A
#
# COMPACT_ATOMS: atom_id res chain seq x y z
N MET A 1 -12.55 20.52 22.73
CA MET A 1 -13.31 19.37 22.20
C MET A 1 -12.37 18.55 21.35
N CYS A 2 -12.05 17.32 21.74
CA CYS A 2 -11.29 16.40 20.90
C CYS A 2 -12.20 16.03 19.72
N GLN A 3 -11.91 16.53 18.52
CA GLN A 3 -12.61 16.02 17.34
C GLN A 3 -12.18 14.57 17.16
N ALA A 4 -13.14 13.65 17.08
CA ALA A 4 -12.83 12.27 16.72
C ALA A 4 -12.29 12.29 15.28
N GLN A 5 -11.03 11.91 15.13
CA GLN A 5 -10.37 11.88 13.83
C GLN A 5 -10.93 10.70 13.03
N SER A 6 -11.59 10.96 11.89
CA SER A 6 -12.14 9.90 11.05
C SER A 6 -11.03 9.23 10.24
N ARG A 7 -11.10 7.90 10.08
CA ARG A 7 -10.13 7.12 9.29
C ARG A 7 -10.74 6.68 7.97
N LYS A 8 -9.99 6.89 6.88
CA LYS A 8 -10.29 6.36 5.55
C LYS A 8 -9.35 5.20 5.27
N ILE A 9 -9.91 4.00 5.17
CA ILE A 9 -9.17 2.77 4.92
C ILE A 9 -8.87 2.63 3.43
N LEU A 10 -7.59 2.44 3.11
CA LEU A 10 -7.05 2.38 1.77
C LEU A 10 -6.15 1.15 1.63
N THR A 11 -5.97 0.71 0.39
CA THR A 11 -5.06 -0.36 0.02
C THR A 11 -3.97 0.17 -0.90
N LEU A 12 -2.82 -0.48 -0.89
CA LEU A 12 -1.73 -0.25 -1.83
C LEU A 12 -1.03 -1.58 -2.11
N VAL A 13 -1.02 -2.02 -3.35
CA VAL A 13 -0.42 -3.28 -3.81
C VAL A 13 0.83 -2.98 -4.62
N LEU A 14 1.94 -3.59 -4.20
CA LEU A 14 3.23 -3.52 -4.88
C LEU A 14 3.55 -4.87 -5.52
N ILE A 15 3.62 -4.88 -6.85
CA ILE A 15 4.00 -6.08 -7.61
C ILE A 15 5.51 -6.05 -7.82
N ARG A 16 6.20 -7.04 -7.27
CA ARG A 16 7.65 -7.15 -7.33
C ARG A 16 8.07 -8.49 -7.88
N GLU A 17 8.83 -8.44 -8.96
CA GLU A 17 9.66 -9.56 -9.39
C GLU A 17 11.10 -9.37 -8.88
N SER A 18 11.97 -10.36 -9.08
CA SER A 18 13.32 -10.39 -8.49
C SER A 18 14.13 -9.09 -8.66
N SER A 19 14.05 -8.43 -9.83
CA SER A 19 14.86 -7.24 -10.16
C SER A 19 14.04 -6.01 -10.58
N ARG A 20 12.71 -6.07 -10.55
CA ARG A 20 11.84 -4.98 -11.00
C ARG A 20 10.54 -4.90 -10.21
N VAL A 21 9.97 -3.71 -10.16
CA VAL A 21 8.67 -3.42 -9.55
C VAL A 21 7.75 -2.79 -10.60
N LEU A 22 6.47 -3.13 -10.55
CA LEU A 22 5.45 -2.48 -11.38
C LEU A 22 4.89 -1.27 -10.63
N LEU A 23 4.91 -0.12 -11.27
CA LEU A 23 4.26 1.11 -10.78
C LEU A 23 3.28 1.62 -11.84
N GLY A 24 2.23 2.31 -11.42
CA GLY A 24 1.33 3.02 -12.32
C GLY A 24 1.50 4.54 -12.20
N MET A 25 1.59 5.22 -13.34
CA MET A 25 1.51 6.67 -13.41
C MET A 25 0.04 7.05 -13.30
N LYS A 26 -0.30 7.79 -12.24
CA LYS A 26 -1.68 8.20 -11.99
C LYS A 26 -2.11 9.30 -12.96
N LYS A 27 -3.15 9.04 -13.75
CA LYS A 27 -3.65 9.91 -14.83
C LYS A 27 -4.67 10.94 -14.34
N ARG A 28 -5.43 10.62 -13.28
CA ARG A 28 -6.50 11.46 -12.71
C ARG A 28 -6.58 11.38 -11.19
N GLY A 29 -7.30 12.33 -10.59
CA GLY A 29 -7.59 12.35 -9.16
C GLY A 29 -6.39 12.67 -8.25
N PHE A 30 -6.50 12.27 -6.99
CA PHE A 30 -5.50 12.51 -5.96
C PHE A 30 -4.19 11.77 -6.26
N GLY A 31 -3.07 12.50 -6.34
CA GLY A 31 -1.77 11.94 -6.72
C GLY A 31 -1.50 11.90 -8.23
N LYS A 32 -2.33 12.57 -9.06
CA LYS A 32 -2.09 12.68 -10.51
C LYS A 32 -0.67 13.17 -10.79
N GLY A 33 0.02 12.49 -11.70
CA GLY A 33 1.39 12.79 -12.09
C GLY A 33 2.46 12.07 -11.28
N ASN A 34 2.07 11.32 -10.23
CA ASN A 34 2.99 10.48 -9.47
C ASN A 34 2.92 9.02 -9.94
N TRP A 35 4.06 8.35 -9.91
CA TRP A 35 4.16 6.90 -9.91
C TRP A 35 3.79 6.37 -8.53
N ASN A 36 3.00 5.29 -8.47
CA ASN A 36 2.65 4.62 -7.22
C ASN A 36 2.41 3.11 -7.45
N GLY A 37 2.23 2.36 -6.38
CA GLY A 37 1.54 1.07 -6.43
C GLY A 37 0.06 1.23 -6.79
N PHE A 38 -0.66 0.11 -6.83
CA PHE A 38 -2.07 0.06 -7.25
C PHE A 38 -2.98 -0.09 -6.05
N GLY A 39 -4.07 0.66 -5.97
CA GLY A 39 -4.91 0.60 -4.79
C GLY A 39 -5.83 1.79 -4.62
N GLY A 40 -6.78 1.62 -3.70
CA GLY A 40 -7.87 2.56 -3.53
C GLY A 40 -8.59 2.38 -2.22
N LYS A 41 -9.83 2.86 -2.16
CA LYS A 41 -10.62 2.86 -0.92
C LYS A 41 -11.22 1.48 -0.70
N VAL A 42 -11.16 1.00 0.53
CA VAL A 42 -11.90 -0.21 0.94
C VAL A 42 -13.37 0.14 1.14
N LYS A 43 -14.27 -0.71 0.61
CA LYS A 43 -15.71 -0.62 0.87
C LYS A 43 -16.04 -1.26 2.22
N VAL A 44 -15.80 -0.50 3.30
CA VAL A 44 -15.97 -0.96 4.68
C VAL A 44 -17.38 -1.54 4.90
N GLY A 45 -17.44 -2.79 5.35
CA GLY A 45 -18.70 -3.51 5.59
C GLY A 45 -19.18 -4.36 4.39
N GLU A 46 -18.61 -4.16 3.21
CA GLU A 46 -18.92 -4.93 2.00
C GLU A 46 -17.80 -5.92 1.63
N GLU A 47 -16.54 -5.54 1.86
CA GLU A 47 -15.36 -6.34 1.51
C GLU A 47 -14.31 -6.34 2.61
N THR A 48 -13.43 -7.36 2.62
CA THR A 48 -12.22 -7.32 3.45
C THR A 48 -11.19 -6.36 2.85
N ILE A 49 -10.21 -5.94 3.64
CA ILE A 49 -9.13 -5.07 3.14
C ILE A 49 -8.33 -5.77 2.03
N GLU A 50 -8.09 -7.08 2.15
CA GLU A 50 -7.39 -7.86 1.12
C GLU A 50 -8.24 -7.98 -0.16
N ASP A 51 -9.55 -8.22 -0.05
CA ASP A 51 -10.44 -8.26 -1.20
C ASP A 51 -10.49 -6.91 -1.93
N GLY A 52 -10.54 -5.80 -1.18
CA GLY A 52 -10.42 -4.45 -1.73
C GLY A 52 -9.09 -4.24 -2.45
N ALA A 53 -7.98 -4.74 -1.92
CA ALA A 53 -6.67 -4.66 -2.56
C ALA A 53 -6.62 -5.46 -3.89
N LYS A 54 -7.20 -6.67 -3.91
CA LYS A 54 -7.31 -7.50 -5.13
C LYS A 54 -8.20 -6.86 -6.18
N ARG A 55 -9.34 -6.28 -5.76
CA ARG A 55 -10.26 -5.56 -6.64
C ARG A 55 -9.59 -4.37 -7.30
N GLU A 56 -8.96 -3.49 -6.52
CA GLU A 56 -8.29 -2.29 -7.05
C GLU A 56 -7.13 -2.65 -7.99
N LEU A 57 -6.36 -3.70 -7.69
CA LEU A 57 -5.31 -4.19 -8.59
C LEU A 57 -5.88 -4.58 -9.97
N LEU A 58 -6.99 -5.30 -9.99
CA LEU A 58 -7.67 -5.70 -11.21
C LEU A 58 -8.23 -4.48 -11.97
N GLU A 59 -8.91 -3.57 -11.27
CA GLU A 59 -9.52 -2.36 -11.85
C GLU A 59 -8.47 -1.41 -12.45
N GLU A 60 -7.34 -1.20 -11.77
CA GLU A 60 -6.35 -0.20 -12.17
C GLU A 60 -5.35 -0.71 -13.23
N CYS A 61 -5.02 -2.00 -13.25
CA CYS A 61 -4.00 -2.54 -14.16
C CYS A 61 -4.30 -3.91 -14.80
N GLY A 62 -5.46 -4.51 -14.52
CA GLY A 62 -5.89 -5.77 -15.13
C GLY A 62 -5.22 -7.02 -14.58
N LEU A 63 -4.43 -6.91 -13.51
CA LEU A 63 -3.75 -8.05 -12.89
C LEU A 63 -4.61 -8.73 -11.83
N VAL A 64 -4.51 -10.06 -11.76
CA VAL A 64 -5.11 -10.87 -10.70
C VAL A 64 -3.99 -11.46 -9.85
N ALA A 65 -4.02 -11.21 -8.54
CA ALA A 65 -3.06 -11.79 -7.61
C ALA A 65 -3.76 -12.82 -6.69
N PRO A 66 -3.40 -14.12 -6.75
CA PRO A 66 -4.04 -15.15 -5.93
C PRO A 66 -3.78 -14.92 -4.44
N CYS A 67 -2.57 -14.49 -4.08
CA CYS A 67 -2.16 -14.22 -2.72
C CYS A 67 -1.54 -12.82 -2.62
N LEU A 68 -1.84 -12.11 -1.53
CA LEU A 68 -1.23 -10.83 -1.20
C LEU A 68 -0.60 -10.94 0.20
N ASP A 69 0.67 -10.59 0.32
CA ASP A 69 1.33 -10.49 1.63
C ASP A 69 1.15 -9.08 2.19
N LYS A 70 0.48 -8.94 3.33
CA LYS A 70 0.45 -7.67 4.05
C LYS A 70 1.84 -7.37 4.63
N ILE A 71 2.42 -6.23 4.24
CA ILE A 71 3.78 -5.83 4.62
C ILE A 71 3.85 -4.46 5.28
N GLY A 72 2.79 -3.67 5.22
CA GLY A 72 2.83 -2.32 5.77
C GLY A 72 1.51 -1.77 6.23
N GLU A 73 1.58 -0.85 7.19
CA GLU A 73 0.51 0.07 7.55
C GLU A 73 1.09 1.47 7.63
N LEU A 74 0.54 2.40 6.85
CA LEU A 74 0.97 3.79 6.79
C LEU A 74 -0.21 4.70 7.08
N ASP A 75 -0.09 5.51 8.14
CA ASP A 75 -1.05 6.56 8.46
C ASP A 75 -0.56 7.89 7.86
N PHE A 76 -1.40 8.52 7.04
CA PHE A 76 -1.13 9.83 6.46
C PHE A 76 -2.09 10.89 7.01
N GLU A 77 -1.52 11.95 7.57
CA GLU A 77 -2.21 13.14 8.03
C GLU A 77 -1.85 14.34 7.18
N PHE A 78 -2.81 15.23 6.96
CA PHE A 78 -2.61 16.47 6.22
C PHE A 78 -3.07 17.65 7.08
N LEU A 79 -2.23 18.68 7.23
CA LEU A 79 -2.60 19.87 8.01
C LEU A 79 -3.90 20.48 7.49
N GLY A 80 -4.83 20.72 8.41
CA GLY A 80 -6.16 21.25 8.10
C GLY A 80 -7.17 20.21 7.60
N ASN A 81 -6.79 18.93 7.47
CA ASN A 81 -7.69 17.83 7.18
C ASN A 81 -7.86 16.94 8.43
N PRO A 82 -9.08 16.82 8.99
CA PRO A 82 -9.34 15.97 10.16
C PRO A 82 -9.41 14.47 9.83
N GLU A 83 -9.27 14.07 8.57
CA GLU A 83 -9.30 12.67 8.14
C GLU A 83 -7.89 12.08 8.05
N ILE A 84 -7.66 10.93 8.69
CA ILE A 84 -6.44 10.12 8.50
C ILE A 84 -6.68 9.17 7.33
N MET A 85 -5.71 9.09 6.42
CA MET A 85 -5.66 8.05 5.40
C MET A 85 -4.83 6.88 5.95
N GLU A 86 -5.49 5.77 6.29
CA GLU A 86 -4.86 4.55 6.77
C GLU A 86 -4.66 3.60 5.59
N VAL A 87 -3.41 3.45 5.15
CA VAL A 87 -3.05 2.67 3.96
C VAL A 87 -2.46 1.33 4.39
N HIS A 88 -3.12 0.25 4.00
CA HIS A 88 -2.60 -1.11 4.14
C HIS A 88 -1.81 -1.49 2.89
N VAL A 89 -0.51 -1.71 3.07
CA VAL A 89 0.42 -2.03 2.00
C VAL A 89 0.58 -3.53 1.88
N PHE A 90 0.33 -4.03 0.68
CA PHE A 90 0.48 -5.42 0.29
C PHE A 90 1.57 -5.56 -0.77
N LYS A 91 2.19 -6.73 -0.84
CA LYS A 91 3.03 -7.12 -1.97
C LYS A 91 2.56 -8.43 -2.59
N THR A 92 2.99 -8.65 -3.82
CA THR A 92 2.96 -9.97 -4.46
C THR A 92 4.10 -10.09 -5.46
N ASP A 93 4.59 -11.31 -5.64
CA ASP A 93 5.46 -11.74 -6.74
C ASP A 93 4.77 -12.73 -7.69
N SER A 94 3.51 -13.08 -7.41
CA SER A 94 2.69 -14.02 -8.17
C SER A 94 1.39 -13.36 -8.62
N PHE A 95 1.19 -13.33 -9.94
CA PHE A 95 0.03 -12.71 -10.57
C PHE A 95 -0.25 -13.32 -11.95
N GLU A 96 -1.48 -13.16 -12.39
CA GLU A 96 -1.97 -13.53 -13.71
C GLU A 96 -2.39 -12.28 -14.51
N GLY A 97 -2.27 -12.37 -15.83
CA GLY A 97 -2.59 -11.28 -16.76
C GLY A 97 -1.37 -10.51 -17.24
N ILE A 98 -1.64 -9.48 -18.04
CA ILE A 98 -0.64 -8.55 -18.58
C ILE A 98 -1.02 -7.15 -18.10
N PRO A 99 -0.11 -6.38 -17.46
CA PRO A 99 -0.43 -5.04 -17.02
C PRO A 99 -0.94 -4.18 -18.19
N ALA A 100 -2.13 -3.62 -18.04
CA ALA A 100 -2.78 -2.81 -19.05
C ALA A 100 -3.10 -1.42 -18.53
N GLU A 101 -3.05 -0.42 -19.42
CA GLU A 101 -3.46 0.94 -19.10
C GLU A 101 -4.97 1.00 -18.87
N SER A 102 -5.38 1.68 -17.81
CA SER A 102 -6.77 1.98 -17.48
C SER A 102 -7.06 3.47 -17.67
N GLU A 103 -8.31 3.88 -17.37
CA GLU A 103 -8.61 5.31 -17.27
C GLU A 103 -7.80 6.01 -16.17
N GLU A 104 -7.41 5.26 -15.13
CA GLU A 104 -6.80 5.80 -13.91
C GLU A 104 -5.28 5.73 -13.92
N MET A 105 -4.71 4.65 -14.44
CA MET A 105 -3.30 4.29 -14.27
C MET A 105 -2.65 3.85 -15.58
N HIS A 106 -1.43 4.33 -15.83
CA HIS A 106 -0.57 3.83 -16.89
C HIS A 106 0.59 3.01 -16.29
N PRO A 107 0.53 1.66 -16.32
CA PRO A 107 1.50 0.79 -15.66
C PRO A 107 2.83 0.72 -16.41
N ARG A 108 3.93 0.65 -15.67
CA ARG A 108 5.29 0.47 -16.19
C ARG A 108 6.18 -0.25 -15.19
N TRP A 109 7.02 -1.14 -15.71
CA TRP A 109 8.07 -1.79 -14.95
C TRP A 109 9.28 -0.87 -14.76
N PHE A 110 9.78 -0.83 -13.53
CA PHE A 110 11.01 -0.15 -13.15
C PHE A 110 12.00 -1.13 -12.53
N SER A 111 13.27 -1.02 -12.89
CA SER A 111 14.34 -1.72 -12.17
C SER A 111 14.37 -1.24 -10.72
N ILE A 112 14.61 -2.15 -9.78
CA ILE A 112 14.76 -1.80 -8.35
C ILE A 112 15.92 -0.83 -8.08
N GLU A 113 16.89 -0.72 -8.99
CA GLU A 113 18.01 0.22 -8.90
C GLU A 113 17.68 1.61 -9.46
N ARG A 114 16.55 1.75 -10.18
CA ARG A 114 16.16 2.97 -10.92
C ARG A 114 14.72 3.37 -10.64
N ILE A 115 14.31 3.23 -9.38
CA ILE A 115 12.99 3.67 -8.92
C ILE A 115 12.88 5.20 -9.07
N PRO A 116 11.81 5.72 -9.69
CA PRO A 116 11.68 7.15 -10.01
C PRO A 116 11.21 7.97 -8.81
N TYR A 117 11.91 7.91 -7.66
CA TYR A 117 11.50 8.57 -6.41
C TYR A 117 11.15 10.06 -6.54
N HIS A 118 11.77 10.77 -7.49
CA HIS A 118 11.51 12.18 -7.76
C HIS A 118 10.12 12.46 -8.39
N GLN A 119 9.46 11.43 -8.92
CA GLN A 119 8.08 11.44 -9.45
C GLN A 119 7.16 10.53 -8.63
N MET A 120 7.53 10.20 -7.40
CA MET A 120 6.72 9.43 -6.45
C MET A 120 6.28 10.34 -5.31
N TRP A 121 5.49 9.82 -4.38
CA TRP A 121 5.16 10.58 -3.18
C TRP A 121 6.42 10.82 -2.32
N PRO A 122 6.53 11.98 -1.63
CA PRO A 122 7.73 12.30 -0.86
C PRO A 122 8.06 11.31 0.26
N ASP A 123 7.08 10.56 0.76
CA ASP A 123 7.22 9.56 1.81
C ASP A 123 7.78 8.22 1.30
N ASP A 124 7.59 7.90 0.01
CA ASP A 124 8.03 6.64 -0.60
C ASP A 124 9.54 6.44 -0.44
N LYS A 125 10.33 7.52 -0.43
CA LYS A 125 11.79 7.44 -0.20
C LYS A 125 12.18 6.87 1.17
N TYR A 126 11.26 6.86 2.14
CA TYR A 126 11.51 6.33 3.49
C TYR A 126 11.08 4.86 3.61
N TRP A 127 9.85 4.53 3.20
CA TRP A 127 9.29 3.18 3.44
C TRP A 127 9.52 2.22 2.28
N PHE A 128 9.63 2.69 1.03
CA PHE A 128 9.84 1.81 -0.13
C PHE A 128 11.17 1.02 -0.06
N PRO A 129 12.29 1.57 0.47
CA PRO A 129 13.49 0.77 0.72
C PRO A 129 13.27 -0.41 1.69
N LEU A 130 12.38 -0.28 2.68
CA LEU A 130 12.03 -1.40 3.58
C LEU A 130 11.28 -2.49 2.82
N PHE A 131 10.35 -2.11 1.94
CA PHE A 131 9.71 -3.03 1.00
C PHE A 131 10.74 -3.75 0.10
N LEU A 132 11.72 -3.02 -0.46
CA LEU A 132 12.76 -3.61 -1.29
C LEU A 132 13.70 -4.56 -0.50
N LYS A 133 13.92 -4.29 0.79
CA LYS A 133 14.63 -5.18 1.71
C LYS A 133 13.82 -6.43 2.09
N GLY A 134 12.49 -6.38 1.94
CA GLY A 134 11.57 -7.45 2.34
C GLY A 134 11.11 -7.35 3.80
N SER A 135 11.30 -6.21 4.45
CA SER A 135 10.85 -5.96 5.83
C SER A 135 9.36 -5.61 5.88
N CYS A 136 8.71 -5.95 6.99
CA CYS A 136 7.40 -5.39 7.34
C CYS A 136 7.57 -4.06 8.08
N PHE A 137 6.65 -3.11 7.93
CA PHE A 137 6.79 -1.77 8.52
C PHE A 137 5.48 -1.13 8.98
N LYS A 138 5.58 -0.24 9.97
CA LYS A 138 4.52 0.71 10.32
C LYS A 138 5.04 2.13 10.25
N GLY A 139 4.28 3.03 9.63
CA GLY A 139 4.68 4.41 9.44
C GLY A 139 3.55 5.40 9.72
N HIS A 140 3.94 6.61 10.07
CA HIS A 140 3.05 7.76 10.18
C HIS A 140 3.75 8.95 9.53
N PHE A 141 3.02 9.69 8.69
CA PHE A 141 3.54 10.87 7.99
C PHE A 141 2.56 12.03 8.10
N LEU A 142 3.03 13.16 8.62
CA LEU A 142 2.28 14.42 8.65
C LEU A 142 2.74 15.32 7.50
N PHE A 143 1.81 15.74 6.67
CA PHE A 143 2.04 16.57 5.49
C PHE A 143 1.48 17.99 5.65
N GLU A 144 2.21 18.96 5.10
CA GLU A 144 1.72 20.29 4.74
C GLU A 144 1.55 20.35 3.22
N GLY A 145 0.29 20.40 2.75
CA GLY A 145 -0.02 20.17 1.34
C GLY A 145 0.34 18.74 0.91
N PHE A 146 0.80 18.54 -0.33
CA PHE A 146 1.10 17.21 -0.87
C PHE A 146 2.60 16.92 -1.04
N ASN A 147 3.44 17.94 -0.89
CA ASN A 147 4.87 17.87 -1.26
C ASN A 147 5.83 17.99 -0.06
N LYS A 148 5.33 18.37 1.13
CA LYS A 148 6.18 18.66 2.29
C LYS A 148 5.76 17.81 3.49
N ILE A 149 6.67 16.96 3.93
CA ILE A 149 6.54 16.19 5.17
C ILE A 149 7.02 17.08 6.32
N ILE A 150 6.16 17.30 7.30
CA ILE A 150 6.44 18.07 8.53
C ILE A 150 7.08 17.19 9.59
N SER A 151 6.54 15.99 9.77
CA SER A 151 7.09 14.98 10.66
C SER A 151 6.76 13.58 10.13
N HIS A 152 7.56 12.60 10.54
CA HIS A 152 7.25 11.21 10.26
C HIS A 152 7.82 10.31 11.35
N SER A 153 7.25 9.12 11.46
CA SER A 153 7.84 7.99 12.18
C SER A 153 7.73 6.75 11.30
N LEU A 154 8.74 5.90 11.31
CA LEU A 154 8.77 4.66 10.54
C LEU A 154 9.55 3.61 11.32
N LYS A 155 8.98 2.42 11.48
CA LYS A 155 9.61 1.31 12.18
C LYS A 155 9.40 0.01 11.43
N GLU A 156 10.43 -0.84 11.40
CA GLU A 156 10.29 -2.24 11.03
C GLU A 156 9.47 -2.98 12.10
N VAL A 157 8.66 -3.95 11.68
CA VAL A 157 7.89 -4.85 12.56
C VAL A 157 8.12 -6.29 12.11
N GLU A 158 7.90 -7.26 12.99
CA GLU A 158 8.26 -8.67 12.71
C GLU A 158 7.32 -9.31 11.67
N THR A 159 6.01 -9.13 11.79
CA THR A 159 5.04 -9.73 10.88
C THR A 159 3.66 -9.07 10.98
N PHE A 160 2.87 -9.19 9.92
CA PHE A 160 1.44 -8.87 9.89
C PHE A 160 0.55 -10.12 9.81
N LYS A 161 1.13 -11.33 9.94
CA LYS A 161 0.36 -12.58 9.95
C LYS A 161 -0.67 -12.55 11.07
N ASN A 162 -1.91 -12.86 10.73
CA ASN A 162 -2.93 -13.21 11.71
C ASN A 162 -2.44 -14.44 12.48
N ASN A 163 -2.25 -14.32 13.78
CA ASN A 163 -2.07 -15.49 14.65
C ASN A 163 -3.41 -16.23 14.75
N GLU A 164 -3.80 -16.98 13.72
CA GLU A 164 -4.94 -17.91 13.77
C GLU A 164 -4.51 -19.37 14.04
N ILE A 165 -3.27 -19.61 14.51
CA ILE A 165 -2.79 -20.99 14.78
C ILE A 165 -2.32 -21.19 16.24
N ASP A 166 -2.43 -20.20 17.14
CA ASP A 166 -2.06 -20.40 18.55
C ASP A 166 -3.21 -20.92 19.45
N SER A 167 -4.42 -21.09 18.94
CA SER A 167 -5.59 -21.54 19.72
C SER A 167 -6.10 -22.95 19.43
N ILE A 168 -5.49 -23.71 18.49
CA ILE A 168 -5.92 -25.09 18.17
C ILE A 168 -5.03 -26.17 18.80
N VAL A 169 -3.80 -25.86 19.24
CA VAL A 169 -2.86 -26.88 19.73
C VAL A 169 -3.03 -27.23 21.23
N GLN A 170 -3.92 -26.56 21.98
CA GLN A 170 -4.12 -26.84 23.42
C GLN A 170 -5.35 -27.70 23.78
N GLN A 171 -6.06 -28.31 22.83
CA GLN A 171 -7.24 -29.14 23.12
C GLN A 171 -7.17 -30.60 22.64
N ILE A 172 -5.98 -31.20 22.61
CA ILE A 172 -5.86 -32.66 22.52
C ILE A 172 -5.34 -33.20 23.86
N PRO A 173 -6.20 -33.71 24.74
CA PRO A 173 -5.73 -34.53 25.85
C PRO A 173 -5.25 -35.89 25.31
N HIS A 174 -4.06 -36.29 25.78
CA HIS A 174 -3.52 -37.65 25.67
C HIS A 174 -4.39 -38.67 26.41
#